data_AF-A0A167CK29-F1
#
_entry.id   AF-A0A167CK29-F1
#
_cell.length_a   1.000
_cell.length_b   1.000
_cell.length_c   1.000
_cell.angle_alpha   90.00
_cell.angle_beta   90.00
_cell.angle_gamma   90.00
#
_symmetry.space_group_name_H-M   'P 1'
#
loop_
_entity.id
_entity.type
_entity.pdbx_description
1 polymer ?
#
loop_
_entity_poly.entity_id
_entity_poly.type
_entity_poly.pdbx_seq_one_letter_code
_entity_poly.pdbx_strand_id
1 'polypeptide(L)'
;MLSRRRPTAKNWVWYELRKPVDRNPRAKEKMYNDLRVQYGIIDSHLSKPGQTWIGVPDRPTIADMAIFPFTDDPTMARIGIDKNDFPALKAWSDRFAKLAAVVKAYAELDSRKELVIGD
;
A
#
# COMPACT_ATOMS: atom_id res chain seq x y z
N MET A 1 -15.17 19.48 7.03
CA MET A 1 -14.85 19.67 5.60
C MET A 1 -14.13 18.43 5.08
N LEU A 2 -14.85 17.50 4.43
CA LEU A 2 -14.24 16.31 3.82
C LEU A 2 -13.47 16.76 2.57
N SER A 3 -12.18 17.02 2.71
CA SER A 3 -11.28 17.15 1.55
C SER A 3 -11.46 15.91 0.68
N ARG A 4 -11.86 16.08 -0.59
CA ARG A 4 -12.03 15.00 -1.56
C ARG A 4 -10.68 14.33 -1.83
N ARG A 5 -10.29 13.41 -0.95
CA ARG A 5 -9.07 12.60 -1.10
C ARG A 5 -9.33 11.55 -2.15
N ARG A 6 -8.72 11.73 -3.32
CA ARG A 6 -8.72 10.76 -4.42
C ARG A 6 -7.88 9.54 -4.00
N PRO A 7 -8.01 8.37 -4.66
CA PRO A 7 -7.19 7.19 -4.37
C PRO A 7 -5.72 7.46 -4.71
N THR A 8 -4.98 8.00 -3.74
CA THR A 8 -3.65 8.59 -3.98
C THR A 8 -2.62 7.53 -4.31
N ALA A 9 -2.69 6.35 -3.71
CA ALA A 9 -1.77 5.24 -4.01
C ALA A 9 -1.81 4.84 -5.49
N LYS A 10 -3.02 4.75 -6.07
CA LYS A 10 -3.18 4.48 -7.50
C LYS A 10 -2.57 5.60 -8.37
N ASN A 11 -2.80 6.87 -8.01
CA ASN A 11 -2.22 8.00 -8.74
C ASN A 11 -0.69 8.04 -8.65
N TRP A 12 -0.13 7.60 -7.52
CA TRP A 12 1.30 7.50 -7.33
C TRP A 12 1.94 6.46 -8.27
N VAL A 13 1.31 5.29 -8.46
CA VAL A 13 1.78 4.29 -9.42
C VAL A 13 1.85 4.90 -10.84
N TRP A 14 0.81 5.62 -11.26
CA TRP A 14 0.82 6.31 -12.55
C TRP A 14 1.87 7.41 -12.66
N TYR A 15 2.22 8.07 -11.55
CA TYR A 15 3.29 9.05 -11.53
C TYR A 15 4.67 8.41 -11.66
N GLU A 16 4.90 7.28 -10.99
CA GLU A 16 6.17 6.55 -11.05
C GLU A 16 6.48 6.05 -12.46
N LEU A 17 5.46 5.61 -13.20
CA LEU A 17 5.59 5.16 -14.60
C LEU A 17 5.94 6.28 -15.59
N ARG A 18 5.84 7.56 -15.20
CA ARG A 18 6.18 8.68 -16.11
C ARG A 18 7.67 8.80 -16.34
N LYS A 19 8.04 9.28 -17.53
CA LYS A 19 9.41 9.70 -17.83
C LYS A 19 9.86 10.78 -16.82
N PRO A 20 11.13 10.80 -16.40
CA PRO A 20 11.61 11.76 -15.40
C PRO A 20 11.31 13.23 -15.74
N VAL A 21 11.33 13.60 -17.01
CA VAL A 21 11.02 14.97 -17.48
C VAL A 21 9.56 15.39 -17.24
N ASP A 22 8.64 14.42 -17.20
CA ASP A 22 7.19 14.64 -17.02
C ASP A 22 6.75 14.56 -15.55
N ARG A 23 7.71 14.33 -14.64
CA ARG A 23 7.47 14.18 -13.20
C ARG A 23 7.48 15.55 -12.52
N ASN A 24 6.29 16.05 -12.21
CA ASN A 24 6.13 17.28 -11.43
C ASN A 24 6.50 17.05 -9.94
N PRO A 25 7.51 17.75 -9.36
CA PRO A 25 7.91 17.57 -7.96
C PRO A 25 6.83 17.97 -6.95
N ARG A 26 6.08 19.06 -7.21
CA ARG A 26 4.99 19.50 -6.33
C ARG A 26 3.87 18.47 -6.27
N ALA A 27 3.59 17.79 -7.39
CA ALA A 27 2.62 16.71 -7.41
C ALA A 27 3.10 15.52 -6.56
N LYS A 28 4.39 15.15 -6.65
CA LYS A 28 5.00 14.09 -5.83
C LYS A 28 4.85 14.37 -4.33
N GLU A 29 5.25 15.56 -3.91
CA GLU A 29 5.15 15.99 -2.52
C GLU A 29 3.70 15.97 -2.02
N LYS A 30 2.77 16.49 -2.82
CA LYS A 30 1.35 16.44 -2.47
C LYS A 30 0.86 15.00 -2.30
N MET A 31 1.21 14.10 -3.23
CA MET A 31 0.82 12.69 -3.14
C MET A 31 1.45 11.99 -1.95
N TYR A 32 2.71 12.27 -1.64
CA TYR A 32 3.40 11.76 -0.45
C TYR A 32 2.65 12.17 0.83
N ASN A 33 2.30 13.46 0.95
CA ASN A 33 1.56 13.96 2.10
C ASN A 33 0.16 13.33 2.20
N ASP A 34 -0.58 13.27 1.08
CA ASP A 34 -1.91 12.64 1.03
C ASP A 34 -1.86 11.14 1.41
N LEU A 35 -0.81 10.42 1.01
CA LEU A 35 -0.59 9.01 1.35
C LEU A 35 -0.36 8.80 2.84
N ARG A 36 0.51 9.60 3.46
CA ARG A 36 0.73 9.55 4.91
C ARG A 36 -0.58 9.71 5.69
N VAL A 37 -1.46 10.61 5.26
CA VAL A 37 -2.75 10.75 5.95
C VAL A 37 -3.70 9.59 5.65
N GLN A 38 -3.67 8.99 4.46
CA GLN A 38 -4.47 7.78 4.15
C GLN A 38 -4.01 6.59 5.00
N TYR A 39 -2.71 6.37 5.12
CA TYR A 39 -2.16 5.32 5.99
C TYR A 39 -2.46 5.59 7.46
N GLY A 40 -2.39 6.84 7.93
CA GLY A 40 -2.80 7.19 9.29
C GLY A 40 -4.29 6.92 9.58
N ILE A 41 -5.18 7.05 8.60
CA ILE A 41 -6.59 6.68 8.75
C ILE A 41 -6.74 5.16 8.89
N ILE A 42 -6.00 4.39 8.08
CA ILE A 42 -6.03 2.92 8.15
C ILE A 42 -5.47 2.44 9.49
N ASP A 43 -4.34 3.01 9.92
CA ASP A 43 -3.72 2.71 11.20
C ASP A 43 -4.66 3.00 12.38
N SER A 44 -5.28 4.19 12.41
CA SER A 44 -6.26 4.57 13.42
C SER A 44 -7.53 3.71 13.41
N HIS A 45 -7.92 3.18 12.25
CA HIS A 45 -9.03 2.23 12.16
C HIS A 45 -8.66 0.88 12.77
N LEU A 46 -7.50 0.34 12.38
CA LEU A 46 -6.97 -0.94 12.87
C LEU A 46 -6.54 -0.90 14.34
N SER A 47 -6.29 0.28 14.90
CA SER A 47 -5.99 0.43 16.33
C SER A 47 -7.23 0.32 17.23
N LYS A 48 -8.44 0.24 16.67
CA LYS A 48 -9.67 0.11 17.46
C LYS A 48 -9.73 -1.27 18.15
N PRO A 49 -10.26 -1.36 19.39
CA PRO A 49 -10.39 -2.65 20.08
C PRO A 49 -11.15 -3.68 19.24
N GLY A 50 -10.56 -4.87 19.10
CA GLY A 50 -11.12 -5.97 18.32
C GLY A 50 -10.98 -5.85 16.80
N GLN A 51 -10.55 -4.70 16.27
CA GLN A 51 -10.42 -4.50 14.82
C GLN A 51 -9.13 -5.16 14.29
N THR A 52 -9.25 -6.36 13.73
CA THR A 52 -8.08 -7.08 13.16
C THR A 52 -7.91 -6.88 11.65
N TRP A 53 -8.99 -6.67 10.92
CA TRP A 53 -9.01 -6.53 9.45
C TRP A 53 -9.70 -5.24 9.02
N ILE A 54 -9.64 -4.89 7.74
CA ILE A 54 -10.17 -3.62 7.25
C ILE A 54 -11.71 -3.58 7.32
N GLY A 55 -12.37 -4.61 6.77
CA GLY A 55 -13.82 -4.62 6.59
C GLY A 55 -14.60 -5.06 7.84
N VAL A 56 -14.30 -6.26 8.33
CA VAL A 56 -14.94 -6.84 9.53
C VAL A 56 -13.89 -7.32 10.53
N PRO A 57 -14.19 -7.40 11.83
CA PRO A 57 -13.19 -7.70 12.86
C PRO A 57 -12.55 -9.10 12.78
N ASP A 58 -13.32 -10.10 12.35
CA ASP A 58 -13.02 -11.54 12.53
C ASP A 58 -12.26 -12.17 11.35
N ARG A 59 -12.44 -11.65 10.14
CA ARG A 59 -11.84 -12.23 8.92
C ARG A 59 -11.41 -11.18 7.89
N PRO A 60 -10.40 -11.49 7.05
CA PRO A 60 -10.06 -10.65 5.92
C PRO A 60 -11.20 -10.65 4.89
N THR A 61 -11.31 -9.54 4.17
CA THR A 61 -12.31 -9.32 3.13
C THR A 61 -11.66 -8.85 1.83
N ILE A 62 -12.46 -8.62 0.80
CA ILE A 62 -11.99 -7.98 -0.43
C ILE A 62 -11.39 -6.59 -0.19
N ALA A 63 -11.78 -5.89 0.89
CA ALA A 63 -11.18 -4.62 1.24
C ALA A 63 -9.69 -4.78 1.59
N ASP A 64 -9.34 -5.83 2.32
CA ASP A 64 -7.96 -6.14 2.68
C ASP A 64 -7.13 -6.47 1.43
N MET A 65 -7.67 -7.32 0.55
CA MET A 65 -7.04 -7.65 -0.74
C MET A 65 -6.83 -6.42 -1.62
N ALA A 66 -7.79 -5.49 -1.65
CA ALA A 66 -7.70 -4.29 -2.48
C ALA A 66 -6.67 -3.27 -1.96
N ILE A 67 -6.45 -3.24 -0.65
CA ILE A 67 -5.53 -2.29 0.00
C ILE A 67 -4.11 -2.85 0.05
N PHE A 68 -3.95 -4.15 0.30
CA PHE A 68 -2.66 -4.78 0.59
C PHE A 68 -1.54 -4.45 -0.42
N PRO A 69 -1.75 -4.47 -1.75
CA PRO A 69 -0.70 -4.15 -2.72
C PRO A 69 -0.17 -2.71 -2.62
N PHE A 70 -0.92 -1.81 -1.98
CA PHE A 70 -0.52 -0.41 -1.76
C PHE A 70 0.10 -0.18 -0.39
N THR A 71 0.20 -1.22 0.43
CA THR A 71 0.73 -1.17 1.80
C THR A 71 1.79 -2.24 2.04
N ASP A 72 2.19 -3.02 1.03
CA ASP A 72 3.29 -3.98 1.16
C ASP A 72 4.64 -3.27 1.29
N ASP A 73 5.65 -4.00 1.81
CA ASP A 73 6.98 -3.41 2.06
C ASP A 73 7.62 -2.84 0.79
N PRO A 74 7.61 -3.54 -0.36
CA PRO A 74 8.20 -3.00 -1.59
C PRO A 74 7.53 -1.70 -2.05
N THR A 75 6.20 -1.58 -1.96
CA THR A 75 5.50 -0.38 -2.42
C THR A 75 5.74 0.81 -1.49
N MET A 76 5.66 0.62 -0.17
CA MET A 76 5.93 1.71 0.78
C MET A 76 7.37 2.20 0.70
N ALA A 77 8.33 1.28 0.50
CA ALA A 77 9.74 1.62 0.28
C ALA A 77 9.95 2.49 -0.98
N ARG A 78 9.32 2.15 -2.11
CA ARG A 78 9.40 2.97 -3.34
C ARG A 78 8.80 4.36 -3.17
N ILE A 79 7.73 4.47 -2.38
CA ILE A 79 7.11 5.78 -2.06
C ILE A 79 8.03 6.60 -1.14
N GLY A 80 8.86 5.94 -0.32
CA GLY A 80 9.71 6.55 0.69
C GLY A 80 9.00 6.78 2.01
N ILE A 81 7.99 5.96 2.34
CA ILE A 81 7.28 6.02 3.63
C ILE A 81 7.74 4.85 4.49
N ASP A 82 8.23 5.16 5.70
CA ASP A 82 8.54 4.13 6.70
C ASP A 82 7.24 3.56 7.28
N LYS A 83 7.07 2.24 7.16
CA LYS A 83 5.90 1.53 7.69
C LYS A 83 5.87 1.53 9.22
N ASN A 84 7.01 1.75 9.89
CA ASN A 84 7.07 1.86 11.34
C ASN A 84 6.32 3.09 11.90
N ASP A 85 6.04 4.09 11.05
CA ASP A 85 5.17 5.23 11.41
C ASP A 85 3.71 4.82 11.67
N PHE A 86 3.31 3.60 11.25
CA PHE A 86 1.92 3.11 11.28
C PHE A 86 1.86 1.68 11.88
N PRO A 87 1.98 1.53 13.21
CA PRO A 87 2.20 0.22 13.84
C PRO A 87 1.01 -0.76 13.70
N ALA A 88 -0.23 -0.29 13.75
CA ALA A 88 -1.40 -1.14 13.57
C ALA A 88 -1.58 -1.56 12.11
N LEU A 89 -1.34 -0.63 11.17
CA LEU A 89 -1.27 -0.94 9.74
C LEU A 89 -0.17 -1.97 9.47
N LYS A 90 1.01 -1.79 10.05
CA LYS A 90 2.12 -2.73 9.93
C LYS A 90 1.73 -4.12 10.40
N ALA A 91 1.17 -4.23 11.61
CA ALA A 91 0.75 -5.51 12.17
C ALA A 91 -0.30 -6.22 11.31
N TRP A 92 -1.24 -5.46 10.74
CA TRP A 92 -2.23 -5.98 9.79
C TRP A 92 -1.58 -6.45 8.48
N SER A 93 -0.70 -5.64 7.88
CA SER A 93 0.03 -5.97 6.65
C SER A 93 0.86 -7.25 6.84
N ASP A 94 1.60 -7.35 7.95
CA ASP A 94 2.45 -8.51 8.26
C ASP A 94 1.62 -9.79 8.46
N ARG A 95 0.41 -9.66 9.02
CA ARG A 95 -0.54 -10.76 9.17
C ARG A 95 -1.11 -11.18 7.81
N PHE A 96 -1.52 -10.21 6.99
CA PHE A 96 -2.13 -10.46 5.68
C PHE A 96 -1.14 -11.10 4.71
N ALA A 97 0.12 -10.66 4.71
CA ALA A 97 1.21 -11.23 3.90
C ALA A 97 1.46 -12.72 4.17
N LYS A 98 1.12 -13.22 5.37
CA LYS A 98 1.31 -14.62 5.77
C LYS A 98 0.15 -15.53 5.37
N LEU A 99 -0.94 -15.00 4.83
CA LEU A 99 -2.06 -15.82 4.37
C LEU A 99 -1.59 -16.68 3.19
N ALA A 100 -1.86 -17.99 3.24
CA ALA A 100 -1.37 -18.95 2.23
C ALA A 100 -1.76 -18.55 0.78
N ALA A 101 -2.96 -18.00 0.59
CA ALA A 101 -3.39 -17.50 -0.72
C ALA A 101 -2.58 -16.30 -1.21
N VAL A 102 -2.18 -15.40 -0.30
CA VAL A 102 -1.36 -14.21 -0.60
C VAL A 102 0.07 -14.63 -0.91
N VAL A 103 0.66 -15.52 -0.10
CA VAL A 103 1.99 -16.09 -0.35
C VAL A 103 2.03 -16.76 -1.72
N LYS A 104 1.02 -17.58 -2.05
CA LYS A 104 0.92 -18.23 -3.37
C LYS A 104 0.82 -17.20 -4.50
N ALA A 105 0.01 -16.15 -4.33
CA ALA A 105 -0.16 -15.12 -5.35
C ALA A 105 1.13 -14.33 -5.61
N TYR A 106 1.89 -14.01 -4.56
CA TYR A 106 3.17 -13.30 -4.69
C TYR A 106 4.26 -14.20 -5.28
N ALA A 107 4.30 -15.48 -4.92
CA ALA A 107 5.20 -16.45 -5.56
C ALA A 107 4.92 -16.61 -7.06
N GLU A 108 3.65 -16.61 -7.46
CA GLU A 108 3.22 -16.62 -8.86
C GLU A 108 3.53 -15.29 -9.58
N LEU A 109 3.44 -14.15 -8.89
CA LEU A 109 3.86 -12.88 -9.45
C LEU A 109 5.38 -12.87 -9.70
N ASP A 110 6.15 -13.40 -8.76
CA ASP A 110 7.61 -13.49 -8.88
C ASP A 110 8.05 -14.44 -9.99
N SER A 111 7.34 -15.55 -10.21
CA SER A 111 7.63 -16.49 -11.32
C SER A 111 7.41 -15.89 -12.70
N ARG A 112 6.57 -14.83 -12.80
CA ARG A 112 6.24 -14.13 -14.05
C ARG A 112 7.14 -12.95 -14.34
N LYS A 113 8.07 -12.59 -13.45
CA LYS A 113 9.08 -11.56 -13.75
C LYS A 113 9.94 -12.08 -14.89
N GLU A 114 9.87 -11.41 -16.04
CA GLU A 114 10.76 -11.72 -17.17
C GLU A 114 12.22 -11.65 -16.68
N LEU A 115 13.00 -12.68 -16.98
CA LEU A 115 14.45 -12.59 -16.86
C LEU A 115 14.89 -11.47 -17.81
N VAL A 116 15.47 -10.40 -17.28
CA VAL A 116 16.15 -9.41 -18.12
C VAL A 116 17.36 -10.12 -18.73
N ILE A 117 17.20 -10.60 -19.96
CA ILE A 117 18.29 -11.14 -20.77
C ILE A 117 18.99 -9.92 -21.41
N GLY A 118 20.15 -9.58 -20.87
CA GLY A 118 21.14 -8.71 -21.52
C GLY A 118 21.06 -7.22 -21.18
N ASP A 119 22.15 -6.68 -20.66
CA ASP A 119 23.02 -5.73 -21.39
C ASP A 119 24.45 -6.29 -21.38
#